data_AF-A0A812QB14-F1
#
_entry.id   AF-A0A812QB14-F1
#
_cell.length_a   1.000
_cell.length_b   1.000
_cell.length_c   1.000
_cell.angle_alpha   90.00
_cell.angle_beta   90.00
_cell.angle_gamma   90.00
#
_symmetry.space_group_name_H-M   'P 1'
#
loop_
_entity.id
_entity.type
_entity.pdbx_description
1 polymer ?
#
loop_
_entity_poly.entity_id
_entity_poly.type
_entity_poly.pdbx_seq_one_letter_code
_entity_poly.pdbx_strand_id
1 'polypeptide(L)'
;MPAKQVTTAIRSKPSTSWKTLKCWETVLKDHCEFAVFAEYKNLDEDAQKKLLQALEGAVFMQLPSILAQLERQKASRKNSRKSKAESSHEDSSLVTAVRAAADDPRVADALTPDVFDILRDFLSSWGAPMGAEELLCRHNLHERQIRQLFEICQPSKLLSSDQSVTKRSCDSSWEHLRAVSIAGLQLFRSMTKMRLECKVVGSPHHKVGLTMVVEDSFGDRAHCGVYNLPGVYNQQTADQAIPLNSTLIIAEPFMKIMADGTRGIRVDNPEETFAR
;
A
#
# COMPACT_ATOMS: atom_id res chain seq x y z
N MET A 1 21.03 -7.84 -18.56
CA MET A 1 21.65 -6.77 -17.74
C MET A 1 21.36 -7.05 -16.27
N PRO A 2 22.17 -6.63 -15.29
CA PRO A 2 21.90 -7.00 -13.90
C PRO A 2 20.67 -6.22 -13.36
N ALA A 3 19.61 -6.92 -12.92
CA ALA A 3 18.41 -6.33 -12.28
C ALA A 3 18.72 -5.26 -11.24
N LYS A 4 19.85 -5.39 -10.54
CA LYS A 4 20.32 -4.44 -9.53
C LYS A 4 20.38 -2.99 -10.04
N GLN A 5 20.59 -2.76 -11.34
CA GLN A 5 20.61 -1.40 -11.90
C GLN A 5 19.21 -0.84 -12.24
N VAL A 6 18.22 -1.69 -12.54
CA VAL A 6 16.84 -1.28 -12.85
C VAL A 6 16.06 -1.00 -11.57
N THR A 7 16.27 -1.80 -10.51
CA THR A 7 15.60 -1.60 -9.22
C THR A 7 15.88 -0.25 -8.55
N THR A 8 17.05 0.35 -8.77
CA THR A 8 17.42 1.66 -8.22
C THR A 8 16.83 2.82 -9.02
N ALA A 9 16.46 2.57 -10.29
CA ALA A 9 15.87 3.53 -11.21
C ALA A 9 14.34 3.62 -11.11
N ILE A 10 13.71 2.62 -10.49
CA ILE A 10 12.27 2.63 -10.21
C ILE A 10 12.01 3.54 -9.01
N ARG A 11 12.14 4.86 -9.22
CA ARG A 11 11.65 5.91 -8.34
C ARG A 11 10.88 6.91 -9.20
N SER A 12 9.64 6.58 -9.55
CA SER A 12 8.73 7.59 -10.06
C SER A 12 8.24 8.44 -8.89
N LYS A 13 8.40 9.76 -9.00
CA LYS A 13 7.53 10.65 -8.25
C LYS A 13 6.12 10.42 -8.80
N PRO A 14 5.07 10.32 -7.96
CA PRO A 14 3.71 10.16 -8.45
C PRO A 14 3.39 11.24 -9.47
N SER A 15 2.71 10.86 -10.55
CA SER A 15 2.37 11.79 -11.61
C SER A 15 1.49 12.91 -11.05
N THR A 16 1.93 14.15 -11.29
CA THR A 16 1.14 15.35 -10.99
C THR A 16 0.36 15.83 -12.21
N SER A 17 0.69 15.31 -13.40
CA SER A 17 0.03 15.66 -14.66
C SER A 17 -1.29 14.91 -14.80
N TRP A 18 -2.37 15.67 -15.00
CA TRP A 18 -3.70 15.12 -15.27
C TRP A 18 -3.75 14.25 -16.54
N LYS A 19 -2.88 14.51 -17.52
CA LYS A 19 -2.79 13.69 -18.73
C LYS A 19 -2.34 12.26 -18.41
N THR A 20 -1.33 12.11 -17.54
CA THR A 20 -0.84 10.79 -17.10
C THR A 20 -1.87 10.10 -16.20
N LEU A 21 -2.56 10.86 -15.34
CA LEU A 21 -3.60 10.31 -14.47
C LEU A 21 -4.81 9.76 -15.26
N LYS A 22 -5.17 10.33 -16.41
CA LYS A 22 -6.23 9.76 -17.27
C LYS A 22 -5.88 8.37 -17.83
N CYS A 23 -4.60 8.08 -18.07
CA CYS A 23 -4.17 6.73 -18.44
C CYS A 23 -4.44 5.76 -17.28
N TRP A 24 -4.13 6.18 -16.05
CA TRP A 24 -4.39 5.39 -14.84
C TRP A 24 -5.88 5.21 -14.54
N GLU A 25 -6.74 6.17 -14.89
CA GLU A 25 -8.20 5.98 -14.80
C GLU A 25 -8.68 4.85 -15.71
N THR A 26 -8.09 4.74 -16.91
CA THR A 26 -8.41 3.65 -17.84
C THR A 26 -7.92 2.31 -17.29
N VAL A 27 -6.72 2.26 -16.70
CA VAL A 27 -6.22 1.06 -16.00
C VAL A 27 -7.12 0.66 -14.84
N LEU A 28 -7.56 1.62 -14.02
CA LEU A 28 -8.47 1.37 -12.90
C LEU A 28 -9.77 0.74 -13.39
N LYS A 29 -10.33 1.25 -14.49
CA LYS A 29 -11.56 0.73 -15.09
C LYS A 29 -11.39 -0.67 -15.68
N ASP A 30 -10.29 -0.92 -16.37
CA ASP A 30 -10.11 -2.13 -17.18
C ASP A 30 -9.53 -3.32 -16.38
N HIS A 31 -8.80 -3.04 -15.30
CA HIS A 31 -7.98 -4.05 -14.61
C HIS A 31 -8.23 -4.19 -13.11
N CYS A 32 -8.90 -3.24 -12.45
CA CYS A 32 -9.22 -3.35 -11.03
C CYS A 32 -10.67 -3.83 -10.83
N GLU A 33 -11.00 -4.25 -9.60
CA GLU A 33 -12.37 -4.65 -9.28
C GLU A 33 -13.38 -3.55 -9.56
N PHE A 34 -14.55 -3.95 -10.09
CA PHE A 34 -15.66 -3.05 -10.41
C PHE A 34 -16.05 -2.14 -9.23
N ALA A 35 -16.06 -2.69 -8.01
CA ALA A 35 -16.42 -1.93 -6.81
C ALA A 35 -15.46 -0.76 -6.53
N VAL A 36 -14.17 -0.92 -6.81
CA VAL A 36 -13.16 0.13 -6.61
C VAL A 36 -13.37 1.25 -7.63
N PHE A 37 -13.66 0.92 -8.88
CA PHE A 37 -13.97 1.92 -9.90
C PHE A 37 -15.30 2.64 -9.64
N ALA A 38 -16.32 1.92 -9.15
CA ALA A 38 -17.58 2.52 -8.76
C ALA A 38 -17.40 3.52 -7.59
N GLU A 39 -16.58 3.18 -6.60
CA GLU A 39 -16.24 4.08 -5.51
C GLU A 39 -15.47 5.31 -6.00
N TYR A 40 -14.48 5.12 -6.89
CA TYR A 40 -13.74 6.21 -7.54
C TYR A 40 -14.66 7.26 -8.19
N LYS A 41 -15.74 6.82 -8.86
CA LYS A 41 -16.70 7.73 -9.50
C LYS A 41 -17.50 8.58 -8.50
N ASN A 42 -17.58 8.17 -7.24
CA ASN A 42 -18.28 8.90 -6.17
C ASN A 42 -17.34 9.79 -5.35
N LEU A 43 -16.03 9.74 -5.58
CA LEU A 43 -15.04 10.59 -4.92
C LEU A 43 -15.03 12.00 -5.52
N ASP A 44 -14.66 12.98 -4.70
CA ASP A 44 -14.34 14.33 -5.19
C ASP A 44 -13.04 14.33 -6.01
N GLU A 45 -12.78 15.41 -6.76
CA GLU A 45 -11.66 15.50 -7.70
C GLU A 45 -10.28 15.32 -7.02
N ASP A 46 -10.13 15.77 -5.78
CA ASP A 46 -8.87 15.63 -5.03
C ASP A 46 -8.66 14.18 -4.59
N ALA A 47 -9.69 13.54 -4.05
CA ALA A 47 -9.67 12.12 -3.69
C ALA A 47 -9.47 11.20 -4.92
N GLN A 48 -10.07 11.55 -6.07
CA GLN A 48 -9.83 10.87 -7.34
C GLN A 48 -8.36 10.95 -7.77
N LYS A 49 -7.73 12.14 -7.71
CA LYS A 49 -6.29 12.32 -8.00
C LYS A 49 -5.44 11.43 -7.12
N LYS A 50 -5.69 11.45 -5.80
CA LYS A 50 -4.95 10.66 -4.82
C LYS A 50 -5.09 9.16 -5.04
N LEU A 51 -6.28 8.69 -5.42
CA LEU A 51 -6.50 7.28 -5.75
C LEU A 51 -5.68 6.84 -6.95
N LEU A 52 -5.69 7.62 -8.04
CA LEU A 52 -4.93 7.31 -9.25
C LEU A 52 -3.42 7.35 -9.00
N GLN A 53 -2.95 8.29 -8.18
CA GLN A 53 -1.55 8.34 -7.72
C GLN A 53 -1.17 7.14 -6.85
N ALA A 54 -2.09 6.67 -6.00
CA ALA A 54 -1.88 5.48 -5.19
C ALA A 54 -1.79 4.21 -6.06
N LEU A 55 -2.62 4.11 -7.10
CA LEU A 55 -2.60 3.03 -8.08
C LEU A 55 -1.26 2.99 -8.84
N GLU A 56 -0.84 4.14 -9.37
CA GLU A 56 0.46 4.30 -10.03
C GLU A 56 1.60 3.88 -9.10
N GLY A 57 1.63 4.44 -7.89
CA GLY A 57 2.66 4.13 -6.88
C GLY A 57 2.68 2.66 -6.51
N ALA A 58 1.51 2.01 -6.40
CA ALA A 58 1.43 0.58 -6.11
C ALA A 58 2.05 -0.27 -7.23
N VAL A 59 1.75 0.03 -8.50
CA VAL A 59 2.35 -0.67 -9.64
C VAL A 59 3.87 -0.54 -9.63
N PHE A 60 4.41 0.67 -9.46
CA PHE A 60 5.86 0.87 -9.43
C PHE A 60 6.54 0.25 -8.20
N MET A 61 5.83 0.13 -7.07
CA MET A 61 6.32 -0.60 -5.89
C MET A 61 6.41 -2.11 -6.13
N GLN A 62 5.54 -2.69 -6.96
CA GLN A 62 5.58 -4.13 -7.27
C GLN A 62 6.62 -4.50 -8.32
N LEU A 63 6.92 -3.60 -9.28
CA LEU A 63 7.82 -3.85 -10.40
C LEU A 63 9.19 -4.46 -10.00
N PRO A 64 9.92 -3.94 -8.99
CA PRO A 64 11.18 -4.53 -8.53
C PRO A 64 11.07 -6.01 -8.17
N SER A 65 10.04 -6.39 -7.43
CA SER A 65 9.81 -7.76 -6.96
C SER A 65 9.47 -8.68 -8.15
N ILE A 66 8.58 -8.22 -9.03
CA ILE A 66 8.16 -8.95 -10.23
C ILE A 66 9.36 -9.22 -11.15
N LEU A 67 10.17 -8.20 -11.42
CA LEU A 67 11.37 -8.34 -12.26
C LEU A 67 12.37 -9.33 -11.65
N ALA A 68 12.62 -9.25 -10.34
CA ALA A 68 13.50 -10.18 -9.63
C ALA A 68 12.98 -11.62 -9.67
N GLN A 69 11.66 -11.83 -9.53
CA GLN A 69 11.04 -13.15 -9.63
C GLN A 69 11.22 -13.76 -11.02
N LEU A 70 10.94 -12.99 -12.08
CA LEU A 70 11.06 -13.46 -13.46
C LEU A 70 12.51 -13.77 -13.83
N GLU A 71 13.50 -13.01 -13.34
CA GLU A 71 14.90 -13.33 -13.53
C GLU A 71 15.30 -14.67 -12.90
N ARG A 72 14.86 -14.93 -11.66
CA ARG A 72 15.09 -16.23 -10.99
C ARG A 72 14.46 -17.39 -11.77
N GLN A 73 13.25 -17.19 -12.29
CA GLN A 73 12.58 -18.19 -13.13
C GLN A 73 13.32 -18.43 -14.44
N LYS A 74 13.82 -17.38 -15.11
CA LYS A 74 14.64 -17.51 -16.33
C LYS A 74 15.96 -18.24 -16.07
N ALA A 75 16.61 -17.98 -14.93
CA ALA A 75 17.82 -18.69 -14.53
C ALA A 75 17.55 -20.18 -14.29
N SER A 76 16.41 -20.53 -13.69
CA SER A 76 15.97 -21.91 -13.49
C SER A 76 15.58 -22.63 -14.79
N ARG A 77 14.91 -21.91 -15.72
CA ARG A 77 14.44 -22.44 -17.01
C ARG A 77 15.53 -22.63 -18.08
N LYS A 78 16.78 -22.18 -17.86
CA LYS A 78 17.89 -22.47 -18.78
C LYS A 78 18.16 -23.98 -18.98
N ASN A 79 17.54 -24.84 -18.17
CA ASN A 79 17.59 -26.30 -18.32
C ASN A 79 16.38 -26.93 -19.04
N SER A 80 15.36 -26.17 -19.47
CA SER A 80 14.21 -26.73 -20.21
C SER A 80 13.87 -25.87 -21.43
N ARG A 81 14.27 -26.32 -22.63
CA ARG A 81 13.78 -25.76 -23.89
C ARG A 81 12.33 -26.20 -24.12
N LYS A 82 11.38 -25.26 -24.25
CA LYS A 82 10.36 -25.28 -25.31
C LYS A 82 9.46 -24.04 -25.36
N SER A 83 9.25 -23.61 -26.61
CA SER A 83 8.19 -22.82 -27.25
C SER A 83 7.55 -21.66 -26.47
N LYS A 84 7.87 -20.44 -26.91
CA LYS A 84 7.13 -19.22 -26.58
C LYS A 84 6.07 -19.01 -27.67
N ALA A 85 4.80 -19.09 -27.30
CA ALA A 85 3.71 -18.57 -28.11
C ALA A 85 3.71 -17.04 -27.96
N GLU A 86 3.66 -16.32 -29.08
CA GLU A 86 3.53 -14.87 -29.11
C GLU A 86 2.09 -14.51 -28.70
N SER A 87 1.92 -14.00 -27.48
CA SER A 87 0.65 -13.41 -27.05
C SER A 87 0.61 -11.95 -27.49
N SER A 88 -0.33 -11.65 -28.38
CA SER A 88 -0.63 -10.35 -28.98
C SER A 88 -1.26 -9.35 -27.99
N HIS A 89 -0.52 -8.95 -26.95
CA HIS A 89 -1.03 -8.03 -25.90
C HIS A 89 -0.22 -6.75 -25.74
N GLU A 90 0.43 -6.26 -26.80
CA GLU A 90 1.19 -4.99 -26.75
C GLU A 90 0.31 -3.73 -26.58
N ASP A 91 -1.00 -3.83 -26.77
CA ASP A 91 -1.95 -2.70 -26.76
C ASP A 91 -2.87 -2.64 -25.52
N SER A 92 -2.40 -3.08 -24.34
CA SER A 92 -3.18 -2.89 -23.10
C SER A 92 -2.99 -1.47 -22.54
N SER A 93 -4.08 -0.87 -22.04
CA SER A 93 -4.07 0.43 -21.36
C SER A 93 -3.03 0.50 -20.22
N LEU A 94 -2.75 -0.63 -19.57
CA LEU A 94 -1.68 -0.80 -18.59
C LEU A 94 -0.28 -0.60 -19.18
N VAL A 95 0.00 -1.13 -20.36
CA VAL A 95 1.31 -0.97 -21.05
C VAL A 95 1.55 0.50 -21.34
N THR A 96 0.55 1.18 -21.89
CA THR A 96 0.62 2.62 -22.18
C THR A 96 0.83 3.44 -20.90
N ALA A 97 0.07 3.16 -19.84
CA ALA A 97 0.18 3.89 -18.58
C ALA A 97 1.56 3.73 -17.92
N VAL A 98 2.06 2.49 -17.82
CA VAL A 98 3.38 2.22 -17.21
C VAL A 98 4.50 2.84 -18.03
N ARG A 99 4.47 2.73 -19.36
CA ARG A 99 5.48 3.36 -20.24
C ARG A 99 5.45 4.88 -20.16
N ALA A 100 4.26 5.49 -20.06
CA ALA A 100 4.13 6.94 -19.94
C ALA A 100 4.62 7.48 -18.58
N ALA A 101 4.51 6.68 -17.52
CA ALA A 101 4.94 7.04 -16.17
C ALA A 101 6.38 6.61 -15.83
N ALA A 102 7.00 5.76 -16.67
CA ALA A 102 8.38 5.33 -16.48
C ALA A 102 9.34 6.43 -16.96
N ASP A 103 9.94 7.16 -16.02
CA ASP A 103 10.95 8.18 -16.32
C ASP A 103 12.26 7.60 -16.89
N ASP A 104 12.56 6.33 -16.57
CA ASP A 104 13.79 5.66 -16.99
C ASP A 104 13.55 4.71 -18.18
N PRO A 105 14.20 4.95 -19.34
CA PRO A 105 14.08 4.07 -20.52
C PRO A 105 14.41 2.60 -20.23
N ARG A 106 15.31 2.33 -19.26
CA ARG A 106 15.70 0.97 -18.87
C ARG A 106 14.56 0.22 -18.19
N VAL A 107 13.64 0.92 -17.54
CA VAL A 107 12.43 0.30 -16.98
C VAL A 107 11.56 -0.13 -18.13
N ALA A 108 11.31 0.73 -19.12
CA ALA A 108 10.50 0.41 -20.29
C ALA A 108 11.02 -0.83 -21.07
N ASP A 109 12.34 -0.94 -21.25
CA ASP A 109 12.99 -2.09 -21.90
C ASP A 109 12.85 -3.41 -21.11
N ALA A 110 12.66 -3.33 -19.79
CA ALA A 110 12.50 -4.49 -18.92
C ALA A 110 11.06 -5.02 -18.87
N LEU A 111 10.07 -4.28 -19.38
CA LEU A 111 8.65 -4.63 -19.33
C LEU A 111 8.28 -5.65 -20.42
N THR A 112 8.43 -6.94 -20.09
CA THR A 112 7.98 -8.05 -20.96
C THR A 112 6.49 -8.36 -20.76
N PRO A 113 5.82 -9.07 -21.68
CA PRO A 113 4.44 -9.53 -21.49
C PRO A 113 4.19 -10.22 -20.14
N ASP A 114 5.12 -11.10 -19.71
CA ASP A 114 5.07 -11.79 -18.41
C ASP A 114 5.00 -10.82 -17.20
N VAL A 115 5.58 -9.62 -17.30
CA VAL A 115 5.49 -8.59 -16.24
C VAL A 115 4.07 -8.07 -16.16
N PHE A 116 3.44 -7.82 -17.31
CA PHE A 116 2.08 -7.29 -17.39
C PHE A 116 1.03 -8.32 -16.99
N ASP A 117 1.27 -9.62 -17.23
CA ASP A 117 0.41 -10.69 -16.70
C ASP A 117 0.39 -10.65 -15.16
N ILE A 118 1.56 -10.61 -14.53
CA ILE A 118 1.67 -10.56 -13.07
C ILE A 118 1.07 -9.25 -12.51
N LEU A 119 1.26 -8.12 -13.19
CA LEU A 119 0.63 -6.85 -12.79
C LEU A 119 -0.89 -6.91 -12.92
N ARG A 120 -1.46 -7.53 -13.96
CA ARG A 120 -2.91 -7.71 -14.10
C ARG A 120 -3.47 -8.55 -12.95
N ASP A 121 -2.79 -9.64 -12.59
CA ASP A 121 -3.18 -10.46 -11.45
C ASP A 121 -3.19 -9.66 -10.15
N PHE A 122 -2.15 -8.85 -9.91
CA PHE A 122 -2.10 -7.93 -8.77
C PHE A 122 -3.26 -6.92 -8.77
N LEU A 123 -3.48 -6.24 -9.91
CA LEU A 123 -4.51 -5.22 -10.07
C LEU A 123 -5.92 -5.76 -9.88
N SER A 124 -6.16 -7.03 -10.26
CA SER A 124 -7.48 -7.66 -10.13
C SER A 124 -8.03 -7.70 -8.70
N SER A 125 -7.15 -7.59 -7.69
CA SER A 125 -7.52 -7.55 -6.27
C SER A 125 -7.09 -6.25 -5.57
N TRP A 126 -6.52 -5.29 -6.30
CA TRP A 126 -6.01 -4.06 -5.73
C TRP A 126 -7.16 -3.16 -5.25
N GLY A 127 -7.14 -2.78 -3.98
CA GLY A 127 -8.17 -1.94 -3.37
C GLY A 127 -9.49 -2.67 -3.08
N ALA A 128 -9.58 -3.96 -3.37
CA ALA A 128 -10.75 -4.78 -3.05
C ALA A 128 -10.98 -4.82 -1.53
N PRO A 129 -12.24 -4.73 -1.05
CA PRO A 129 -12.55 -5.01 0.35
C PRO A 129 -12.10 -6.43 0.73
N MET A 130 -11.41 -6.55 1.85
CA MET A 130 -10.91 -7.83 2.36
C MET A 130 -11.72 -8.24 3.58
N GLY A 131 -12.01 -9.54 3.73
CA GLY A 131 -12.67 -10.05 4.93
C GLY A 131 -11.82 -9.84 6.18
N ALA A 132 -12.46 -9.56 7.31
CA ALA A 132 -11.77 -9.27 8.59
C ALA A 132 -10.81 -10.40 9.03
N GLU A 133 -11.20 -11.66 8.85
CA GLU A 133 -10.36 -12.82 9.16
C GLU A 133 -9.22 -13.00 8.15
N GLU A 134 -9.47 -12.72 6.87
CA GLU A 134 -8.43 -12.78 5.83
C GLU A 134 -7.37 -11.72 6.08
N LEU A 135 -7.77 -10.50 6.43
CA LEU A 135 -6.87 -9.40 6.76
C LEU A 135 -5.95 -9.78 7.92
N LEU A 136 -6.52 -10.29 9.02
CA LEU A 136 -5.75 -10.71 10.18
C LEU A 136 -4.82 -11.89 9.86
N CYS A 137 -5.29 -12.86 9.08
CA CYS A 137 -4.48 -13.99 8.64
C CYS A 137 -3.29 -13.54 7.79
N ARG A 138 -3.51 -12.66 6.80
CA ARG A 138 -2.43 -12.12 5.95
C ARG A 138 -1.43 -11.31 6.76
N HIS A 139 -1.91 -10.46 7.69
CA HIS A 139 -1.05 -9.69 8.59
C HIS A 139 -0.14 -10.60 9.43
N ASN A 140 -0.72 -11.63 10.08
CA ASN A 140 0.03 -12.58 10.89
C ASN A 140 1.02 -13.43 10.07
N LEU A 141 0.65 -13.80 8.85
CA LEU A 141 1.57 -14.50 7.94
C LEU A 141 2.75 -13.60 7.57
N HIS A 142 2.48 -12.34 7.25
CA HIS A 142 3.49 -11.37 6.88
C HIS A 142 4.46 -11.10 8.05
N GLU A 143 3.94 -11.03 9.27
CA GLU A 143 4.80 -10.98 10.47
C GLU A 143 5.75 -12.16 10.52
N ARG A 144 5.22 -13.39 10.48
CA ARG A 144 6.02 -14.59 10.69
C ARG A 144 7.17 -14.64 9.70
N GLN A 145 6.90 -14.27 8.45
CA GLN A 145 7.91 -14.14 7.41
C GLN A 145 8.96 -13.07 7.76
N ILE A 146 8.54 -11.89 8.22
CA ILE A 146 9.46 -10.85 8.69
C ILE A 146 10.34 -11.35 9.83
N ARG A 147 9.76 -11.95 10.86
CA ARG A 147 10.49 -12.46 12.03
C ARG A 147 11.52 -13.52 11.63
N GLN A 148 11.13 -14.47 10.79
CA GLN A 148 12.05 -15.46 10.23
C GLN A 148 13.19 -14.81 9.44
N LEU A 149 12.91 -13.79 8.63
CA LEU A 149 13.94 -13.05 7.91
C LEU A 149 14.91 -12.31 8.84
N PHE A 150 14.42 -11.73 9.94
CA PHE A 150 15.27 -11.08 10.94
C PHE A 150 16.14 -12.07 11.74
N GLU A 151 15.63 -13.28 12.01
CA GLU A 151 16.40 -14.34 12.66
C GLU A 151 17.54 -14.86 11.75
N ILE A 152 17.33 -14.86 10.43
CA ILE A 152 18.28 -15.39 9.45
C ILE A 152 19.27 -14.31 8.95
N CYS A 153 18.83 -13.06 8.81
CA CYS A 153 19.61 -11.96 8.24
C CYS A 153 19.70 -10.79 9.23
N GLN A 154 20.92 -10.42 9.66
CA GLN A 154 21.13 -9.17 10.40
C GLN A 154 20.70 -7.97 9.53
N PRO A 155 19.91 -7.01 10.06
CA PRO A 155 19.21 -6.05 9.24
C PRO A 155 20.14 -4.94 8.78
N SER A 156 20.54 -4.99 7.51
CA SER A 156 21.07 -3.84 6.80
C SER A 156 20.04 -3.37 5.77
N LYS A 157 19.45 -2.20 6.07
CA LYS A 157 18.59 -1.35 5.22
C LYS A 157 17.10 -1.73 5.15
N LEU A 158 16.35 -1.26 6.15
CA LEU A 158 14.93 -0.95 6.00
C LEU A 158 14.78 0.25 5.06
N LEU A 159 14.01 0.09 3.98
CA LEU A 159 13.74 1.12 2.98
C LEU A 159 12.74 2.14 3.56
N SER A 160 13.16 3.40 3.73
CA SER A 160 12.27 4.53 4.03
C SER A 160 11.34 4.81 2.84
N SER A 161 10.06 5.04 3.12
CA SER A 161 9.07 5.54 2.17
C SER A 161 8.83 7.02 2.46
N ASP A 162 9.38 7.89 1.61
CA ASP A 162 9.26 9.34 1.71
C ASP A 162 7.95 9.81 1.06
N GLN A 163 6.85 9.72 1.79
CA GLN A 163 5.67 10.55 1.52
C GLN A 163 5.14 11.03 2.85
N SER A 164 5.56 12.21 3.31
CA SER A 164 4.95 12.86 4.46
C SER A 164 3.71 13.64 4.01
N VAL A 165 2.58 13.43 4.67
CA VAL A 165 1.44 14.35 4.61
C VAL A 165 1.47 15.11 5.92
N THR A 166 1.85 16.39 5.87
CA THR A 166 1.87 17.25 7.06
C THR A 166 0.47 17.78 7.29
N LYS A 167 -0.19 17.31 8.35
CA LYS A 167 -1.46 17.84 8.82
C LYS A 167 -1.20 18.82 9.97
N ARG A 168 -1.98 19.90 10.05
CA ARG A 168 -1.87 20.88 11.14
C ARG A 168 -2.38 20.22 12.42
N SER A 169 -1.52 20.19 13.44
CA SER A 169 -1.78 19.68 14.80
C SER A 169 -3.18 20.07 15.28
N CYS A 170 -3.92 19.09 15.82
CA CYS A 170 -5.23 19.30 16.43
C CYS A 170 -5.01 19.48 17.95
N ASP A 171 -5.57 20.55 18.52
CA ASP A 171 -5.55 20.78 19.97
C ASP A 171 -6.03 19.51 20.70
N SER A 172 -5.29 19.12 21.74
CA SER A 172 -5.29 17.83 22.44
C SER A 172 -6.59 17.44 23.19
N SER A 173 -7.73 18.03 22.85
CA SER A 173 -9.06 17.71 23.41
C SER A 173 -9.87 16.79 22.49
N TRP A 174 -9.59 15.49 22.62
CA TRP A 174 -10.25 14.40 21.89
C TRP A 174 -11.75 14.23 22.20
N GLU A 175 -12.22 14.89 23.26
CA GLU A 175 -13.57 14.79 23.80
C GLU A 175 -14.61 15.48 22.92
N HIS A 176 -14.20 16.44 22.09
CA HIS A 176 -15.11 17.19 21.22
C HIS A 176 -15.29 16.55 19.83
N LEU A 177 -14.53 15.50 19.53
CA LEU A 177 -14.60 14.79 18.26
C LEU A 177 -15.74 13.77 18.28
N ARG A 178 -16.54 13.73 17.22
CA ARG A 178 -17.64 12.75 17.09
C ARG A 178 -17.11 11.38 16.70
N ALA A 179 -17.69 10.32 17.23
CA ALA A 179 -17.27 8.96 16.87
C ALA A 179 -17.59 8.63 15.39
N VAL A 180 -16.71 7.87 14.75
CA VAL A 180 -16.90 7.26 13.42
C VAL A 180 -16.46 5.79 13.46
N SER A 181 -17.10 4.92 12.68
CA SER A 181 -16.72 3.52 12.49
C SER A 181 -15.78 3.35 11.30
N ILE A 182 -15.12 2.20 11.18
CA ILE A 182 -14.27 1.86 10.03
C ILE A 182 -15.10 1.84 8.75
N ALA A 183 -16.30 1.23 8.76
CA ALA A 183 -17.23 1.26 7.63
C ALA A 183 -17.70 2.68 7.25
N GLY A 184 -17.64 3.63 8.18
CA GLY A 184 -17.98 5.04 7.95
C GLY A 184 -16.85 5.87 7.32
N LEU A 185 -15.65 5.31 7.16
CA LEU A 185 -14.51 6.01 6.56
C LEU A 185 -14.64 6.07 5.03
N GLN A 186 -14.12 7.14 4.45
CA GLN A 186 -14.10 7.34 3.00
C GLN A 186 -12.67 7.32 2.48
N LEU A 187 -12.46 6.67 1.32
CA LEU A 187 -11.14 6.62 0.69
C LEU A 187 -10.61 8.02 0.36
N PHE A 188 -9.35 8.25 0.72
CA PHE A 188 -8.59 9.47 0.46
C PHE A 188 -9.20 10.75 1.05
N ARG A 189 -10.07 10.63 2.04
CA ARG A 189 -10.69 11.74 2.76
C ARG A 189 -10.36 11.67 4.26
N SER A 190 -9.94 12.79 4.84
CA SER A 190 -9.82 12.93 6.29
C SER A 190 -11.19 13.16 6.91
N MET A 191 -11.51 12.43 7.98
CA MET A 191 -12.78 12.59 8.69
C MET A 191 -12.71 13.74 9.70
N THR A 192 -12.68 14.98 9.21
CA THR A 192 -12.54 16.20 10.02
C THR A 192 -13.56 16.27 11.16
N LYS A 193 -13.10 16.66 12.37
CA LYS A 193 -13.89 16.68 13.62
C LYS A 193 -14.47 15.32 14.05
N MET A 194 -13.95 14.22 13.54
CA MET A 194 -14.32 12.87 13.95
C MET A 194 -13.16 12.19 14.68
N ARG A 195 -13.46 11.15 15.46
CA ARG A 195 -12.48 10.24 16.05
C ARG A 195 -12.89 8.79 15.81
N LEU A 196 -11.92 7.93 15.58
CA LEU A 196 -12.09 6.50 15.51
C LEU A 196 -11.46 5.86 16.75
N GLU A 197 -12.20 5.02 17.45
CA GLU A 197 -11.71 4.23 18.57
C GLU A 197 -11.68 2.76 18.15
N CYS A 198 -10.52 2.13 18.27
CA CYS A 198 -10.33 0.74 17.90
C CYS A 198 -9.54 -0.02 18.96
N LYS A 199 -9.70 -1.34 18.97
CA LYS A 199 -8.81 -2.27 19.66
C LYS A 199 -7.72 -2.75 18.71
N VAL A 200 -6.49 -2.85 19.18
CA VAL A 200 -5.38 -3.46 18.42
C VAL A 200 -5.53 -4.98 18.48
N VAL A 201 -5.82 -5.62 17.36
CA VAL A 201 -6.07 -7.07 17.26
C VAL A 201 -4.99 -7.83 16.50
N GLY A 202 -4.19 -7.13 15.69
CA GLY A 202 -2.99 -7.67 15.05
C GLY A 202 -1.74 -7.07 15.67
N SER A 203 -0.72 -7.89 15.92
CA SER A 203 0.53 -7.44 16.53
C SER A 203 1.17 -6.29 15.73
N PRO A 204 1.71 -5.25 16.38
CA PRO A 204 2.40 -4.17 15.67
C PRO A 204 3.68 -4.67 15.03
N HIS A 205 4.02 -4.19 13.82
CA HIS A 205 5.27 -4.52 13.14
C HIS A 205 6.00 -3.27 12.69
N HIS A 206 7.29 -3.20 13.01
CA HIS A 206 8.14 -2.07 12.63
C HIS A 206 8.74 -2.29 11.24
N LYS A 207 8.41 -1.40 10.30
CA LYS A 207 9.06 -1.30 8.98
C LYS A 207 9.60 0.11 8.76
N VAL A 208 8.78 0.96 8.13
CA VAL A 208 8.99 2.41 7.95
C VAL A 208 8.22 3.21 9.00
N GLY A 209 7.13 2.63 9.45
CA GLY A 209 6.36 3.04 10.62
C GLY A 209 5.85 1.77 11.31
N LEU A 210 4.92 1.95 12.22
CA LEU A 210 4.25 0.89 12.93
C LEU A 210 3.01 0.46 12.16
N THR A 211 2.96 -0.79 11.69
CA THR A 211 1.78 -1.35 11.00
C THR A 211 1.11 -2.39 11.89
N MET A 212 -0.21 -2.33 12.04
CA MET A 212 -1.00 -3.24 12.86
C MET A 212 -2.40 -3.47 12.24
N VAL A 213 -3.16 -4.41 12.80
CA VAL A 213 -4.60 -4.56 12.51
C VAL A 213 -5.38 -4.00 13.68
N VAL A 214 -6.36 -3.15 13.39
CA VAL A 214 -7.27 -2.56 14.37
C VAL A 214 -8.71 -3.03 14.10
N GLU A 215 -9.50 -3.15 15.15
CA GLU A 215 -10.92 -3.54 15.13
C GLU A 215 -11.76 -2.47 15.82
N ASP A 216 -12.84 -2.00 15.21
CA ASP A 216 -13.76 -1.05 15.85
C ASP A 216 -14.85 -1.75 16.68
N SER A 217 -15.77 -0.99 17.28
CA SER A 217 -16.84 -1.55 18.13
C SER A 217 -17.89 -2.37 17.37
N PHE A 218 -17.89 -2.34 16.03
CA PHE A 218 -18.79 -3.12 15.17
C PHE A 218 -18.12 -4.41 14.67
N GLY A 219 -16.85 -4.65 15.01
CA GLY A 219 -16.08 -5.80 14.56
C GLY A 219 -15.47 -5.62 13.17
N ASP A 220 -15.58 -4.41 12.58
CA ASP A 220 -14.90 -4.11 11.33
C ASP A 220 -13.39 -4.01 11.59
N ARG A 221 -12.58 -4.54 10.67
CA ARG A 221 -11.12 -4.53 10.78
C ARG A 221 -10.47 -3.77 9.64
N ALA A 222 -9.37 -3.08 9.96
CA ALA A 222 -8.55 -2.40 8.97
C ALA A 222 -7.06 -2.49 9.34
N HIS A 223 -6.19 -2.41 8.33
CA HIS A 223 -4.79 -2.09 8.58
C HIS A 223 -4.69 -0.67 9.13
N CYS A 224 -3.80 -0.44 10.08
CA CYS A 224 -3.46 0.87 10.59
C CYS A 224 -1.94 1.06 10.53
N GLY A 225 -1.50 2.09 9.82
CA GLY A 225 -0.10 2.51 9.73
C GLY A 225 0.11 3.82 10.50
N VAL A 226 0.93 3.78 11.55
CA VAL A 226 1.35 4.96 12.33
C VAL A 226 2.80 5.30 11.98
N TYR A 227 3.02 6.50 11.46
CA TYR A 227 4.32 6.98 11.04
C TYR A 227 4.91 7.98 12.03
N ASN A 228 6.22 8.19 11.98
CA ASN A 228 6.94 9.19 12.76
C ASN A 228 6.78 9.09 14.29
N LEU A 229 6.39 7.92 14.82
CA LEU A 229 6.15 7.69 16.23
C LEU A 229 7.47 7.82 17.03
N PRO A 230 7.61 8.82 17.94
CA PRO A 230 8.86 9.03 18.67
C PRO A 230 9.22 7.81 19.53
N GLY A 231 10.51 7.48 19.58
CA GLY A 231 11.01 6.38 20.40
C GLY A 231 10.81 4.98 19.81
N VAL A 232 10.17 4.85 18.65
CA VAL A 232 10.06 3.57 17.92
C VAL A 232 11.14 3.48 16.85
N TYR A 233 12.07 2.54 17.05
CA TYR A 233 13.23 2.33 16.17
C TYR A 233 13.50 0.86 15.86
N ASN A 234 12.84 -0.06 16.56
CA ASN A 234 12.92 -1.50 16.31
C ASN A 234 11.62 -2.19 16.75
N GLN A 235 11.55 -3.50 16.55
CA GLN A 235 10.37 -4.29 16.91
C GLN A 235 10.07 -4.27 18.41
N GLN A 236 11.08 -4.28 19.27
CA GLN A 236 10.89 -4.26 20.72
C GLN A 236 10.26 -2.95 21.19
N THR A 237 10.71 -1.80 20.69
CA THR A 237 10.11 -0.50 21.04
C THR A 237 8.75 -0.30 20.38
N ALA A 238 8.52 -0.92 19.23
CA ALA A 238 7.20 -0.99 18.60
C ALA A 238 6.16 -1.73 19.47
N ASP A 239 6.52 -2.91 19.99
CA ASP A 239 5.65 -3.72 20.84
C ASP A 239 5.28 -3.00 22.16
N GLN A 240 6.19 -2.15 22.65
CA GLN A 240 5.98 -1.33 23.84
C GLN A 240 5.13 -0.09 23.57
N ALA A 241 5.29 0.53 22.40
CA ALA A 241 4.64 1.81 22.09
C ALA A 241 3.13 1.68 21.89
N ILE A 242 2.67 0.62 21.19
CA ILE A 242 1.24 0.33 21.00
C ILE A 242 1.04 -1.17 21.21
N PRO A 243 0.77 -1.63 22.45
CA PRO A 243 0.65 -3.06 22.74
C PRO A 243 -0.54 -3.73 22.04
N LEU A 244 -0.42 -5.02 21.76
CA LEU A 244 -1.57 -5.84 21.35
C LEU A 244 -2.68 -5.78 22.41
N ASN A 245 -3.94 -5.75 21.97
CA ASN A 245 -5.15 -5.56 22.79
C ASN A 245 -5.31 -4.19 23.45
N SER A 246 -4.39 -3.25 23.22
CA SER A 246 -4.59 -1.85 23.64
C SER A 246 -5.73 -1.19 22.86
N THR A 247 -6.26 -0.11 23.42
CA THR A 247 -7.20 0.77 22.71
C THR A 247 -6.42 1.88 22.02
N LEU A 248 -6.63 2.04 20.71
CA LEU A 248 -6.09 3.11 19.90
C LEU A 248 -7.21 4.09 19.51
N ILE A 249 -7.03 5.36 19.82
CA ILE A 249 -7.90 6.46 19.38
C ILE A 249 -7.17 7.25 18.30
N ILE A 250 -7.82 7.47 17.16
CA ILE A 250 -7.28 8.17 15.99
C ILE A 250 -8.13 9.40 15.74
N ALA A 251 -7.51 10.58 15.80
CA ALA A 251 -8.18 11.84 15.49
C ALA A 251 -8.26 12.01 13.98
N GLU A 252 -9.45 12.36 13.50
CA GLU A 252 -9.71 12.68 12.10
C GLU A 252 -9.10 11.65 11.13
N PRO A 253 -9.49 10.36 11.28
CA PRO A 253 -8.86 9.25 10.59
C PRO A 253 -8.90 9.44 9.07
N PHE A 254 -7.85 8.94 8.41
CA PHE A 254 -7.69 8.99 6.96
C PHE A 254 -7.51 7.58 6.41
N MET A 255 -8.45 7.13 5.59
CA MET A 255 -8.40 5.82 4.93
C MET A 255 -7.79 5.96 3.53
N LYS A 256 -6.92 5.03 3.13
CA LYS A 256 -6.37 4.93 1.77
C LYS A 256 -6.18 3.48 1.34
N ILE A 257 -5.93 3.28 0.05
CA ILE A 257 -5.38 2.02 -0.45
C ILE A 257 -3.84 2.08 -0.33
N MET A 258 -3.26 1.08 0.31
CA MET A 258 -1.83 0.93 0.54
C MET A 258 -1.13 0.36 -0.71
N ALA A 259 0.20 0.40 -0.74
CA ALA A 259 0.98 -0.03 -1.91
C ALA A 259 0.84 -1.54 -2.22
N ASP A 260 0.41 -2.34 -1.24
CA ASP A 260 0.08 -3.75 -1.39
C ASP A 260 -1.36 -4.01 -1.83
N GLY A 261 -2.15 -2.95 -2.06
CA GLY A 261 -3.56 -3.03 -2.44
C GLY A 261 -4.52 -3.17 -1.27
N THR A 262 -4.05 -3.29 -0.02
CA THR A 262 -4.93 -3.36 1.14
C THR A 262 -5.49 -1.97 1.48
N ARG A 263 -6.75 -1.93 1.94
CA ARG A 263 -7.32 -0.71 2.53
C ARG A 263 -6.82 -0.54 3.95
N GLY A 264 -6.39 0.65 4.31
CA GLY A 264 -5.87 0.92 5.65
C GLY A 264 -5.95 2.38 6.06
N ILE A 265 -5.99 2.58 7.37
CA ILE A 265 -5.92 3.86 8.04
C ILE A 265 -4.45 4.28 8.09
N ARG A 266 -4.18 5.53 7.72
CA ARG A 266 -2.85 6.13 7.77
C ARG A 266 -2.84 7.29 8.75
N VAL A 267 -1.89 7.25 9.68
CA VAL A 267 -1.63 8.28 10.70
C VAL A 267 -0.23 8.81 10.47
N ASP A 268 -0.11 10.03 9.95
CA ASP A 268 1.19 10.64 9.64
C ASP A 268 1.82 11.40 10.82
N ASN A 269 0.99 12.01 11.67
CA ASN A 269 1.41 12.65 12.91
C ASN A 269 0.93 11.80 14.10
N PRO A 270 1.84 11.23 14.90
CA PRO A 270 1.48 10.40 16.05
C PRO A 270 0.76 11.17 17.16
N GLU A 271 0.84 12.51 17.20
CA GLU A 271 0.02 13.33 18.08
C GLU A 271 -1.48 13.18 17.77
N GLU A 272 -1.84 12.72 16.56
CA GLU A 272 -3.19 12.35 16.16
C GLU A 272 -3.57 10.93 16.60
N THR A 273 -2.74 10.28 17.42
CA THR A 273 -3.06 9.01 18.09
C THR A 273 -2.92 9.05 19.60
N PHE A 274 -3.77 8.30 20.28
CA PHE A 274 -3.65 8.01 21.72
C PHE A 274 -3.85 6.51 21.96
N ALA A 275 -2.89 5.86 22.62
CA ALA A 275 -2.96 4.44 22.97
C ALA A 275 -3.07 4.27 24.50
N ARG A 276 -4.00 3.43 24.96
CA ARG A 276 -4.21 3.08 26.37
C ARG A 276 -4.35 1.57 26.58
#